data_AF-A0AAV4I935-F1
#
_entry.id   AF-A0AAV4I935-F1
#
_cell.length_a   1.000
_cell.length_b   1.000
_cell.length_c   1.000
_cell.angle_alpha   90.00
_cell.angle_beta   90.00
_cell.angle_gamma   90.00
#
_symmetry.space_group_name_H-M   'P 1'
#
loop_
_entity.id
_entity.type
_entity.pdbx_description
1 polymer ?
#
loop_
_entity_poly.entity_id
_entity_poly.type
_entity_poly.pdbx_seq_one_letter_code
_entity_poly.pdbx_strand_id
1 'polypeptide(L)'
;RWSAADKTMINIDQPHLINVYNSTMGGVDRADQNIGAYRIQIRMKKWWRPLFAFYVDASVQNALLLYRQTSAARSQPMDQLAFKRAIVHVFLLRYKQDRAVGRPLT
;
A
#
# COMPACT_ATOMS: atom_id res chain seq x y z
N ARG A 1 15.84 -24.94 9.10
CA ARG A 1 14.54 -25.64 9.03
C ARG A 1 14.11 -26.02 10.44
N TRP A 2 12.82 -25.97 10.79
CA TRP A 2 12.34 -26.45 12.09
C TRP A 2 12.40 -27.98 12.15
N SER A 3 13.04 -28.53 13.18
CA SER A 3 12.98 -29.96 13.52
C SER A 3 11.89 -30.17 14.57
N ALA A 4 10.81 -30.87 14.20
CA ALA A 4 9.76 -31.20 15.15
C ALA A 4 10.22 -32.20 16.23
N ALA A 5 11.19 -33.06 15.89
CA ALA A 5 11.77 -34.03 16.81
C ALA A 5 12.61 -33.33 17.89
N ASP A 6 13.46 -32.39 17.49
CA ASP A 6 14.38 -31.70 18.40
C ASP A 6 13.80 -30.40 18.97
N LYS A 7 12.60 -30.00 18.50
CA LYS A 7 11.93 -28.72 18.82
C LYS A 7 12.86 -27.51 18.70
N THR A 8 13.75 -27.52 17.72
CA THR A 8 14.74 -26.47 17.48
C THR A 8 14.88 -26.13 15.99
N MET A 9 15.40 -24.95 15.72
CA MET A 9 15.82 -24.54 14.38
C MET A 9 17.17 -25.17 14.06
N ILE A 10 17.18 -26.16 13.17
CA ILE A 10 18.42 -26.77 12.68
C ILE A 10 18.88 -26.07 11.40
N ASN A 11 20.18 -25.81 11.29
CA ASN A 11 20.77 -25.33 10.05
C ASN A 11 20.98 -26.53 9.12
N ILE A 12 20.48 -26.42 7.89
CA ILE A 12 20.60 -27.46 6.87
C ILE A 12 21.21 -26.78 5.66
N ASP A 13 22.25 -27.38 5.10
CA ASP A 13 22.79 -26.91 3.83
C ASP A 13 21.71 -26.94 2.76
N GLN A 14 21.34 -25.75 2.30
CA GLN A 14 20.36 -25.57 1.23
C GLN A 14 21.08 -25.19 -0.06
N PRO A 15 20.65 -25.72 -1.22
CA PRO A 15 21.11 -25.25 -2.51
C PRO A 15 20.95 -23.74 -2.65
N HIS A 16 21.95 -23.08 -3.24
CA HIS A 16 21.93 -21.63 -3.46
C HIS A 16 20.68 -21.15 -4.18
N LEU A 17 20.19 -21.92 -5.17
CA LEU A 17 18.97 -21.62 -5.92
C LEU A 17 17.73 -21.48 -5.02
N ILE A 18 17.58 -22.36 -4.02
CA ILE A 18 16.45 -22.33 -3.08
C ILE A 18 16.54 -21.10 -2.18
N ASN A 19 17.75 -20.74 -1.77
CA ASN A 19 17.98 -19.52 -1.00
C ASN A 19 17.60 -18.26 -1.79
N VAL A 20 18.01 -18.17 -3.05
CA VAL A 20 17.66 -17.04 -3.94
C VAL A 20 16.14 -16.95 -4.12
N TYR A 21 15.46 -18.07 -4.36
CA TYR A 21 14.00 -18.11 -4.45
C TYR A 21 13.35 -17.58 -3.17
N ASN A 22 13.71 -18.13 -2.00
CA ASN A 22 13.12 -17.72 -0.72
C ASN A 22 13.44 -16.26 -0.35
N SER A 23 14.61 -15.74 -0.75
CA SER A 23 15.00 -14.36 -0.48
C SER A 23 14.19 -13.32 -1.27
N THR A 24 13.71 -13.70 -2.45
CA THR A 24 12.93 -12.84 -3.35
C THR A 24 11.42 -13.09 -3.25
N MET A 25 11.04 -14.25 -2.72
CA MET A 25 9.66 -14.62 -2.43
C MET A 25 9.00 -13.61 -1.47
N GLY A 26 7.70 -13.39 -1.64
CA GLY A 26 6.91 -12.51 -0.78
C GLY A 26 6.90 -11.05 -1.21
N GLY A 27 7.50 -10.69 -2.35
CA GLY A 27 7.32 -9.35 -2.92
C GLY A 27 5.84 -9.00 -3.18
N VAL A 28 5.08 -9.96 -3.72
CA VAL A 28 3.63 -9.84 -3.95
C VAL A 28 2.86 -9.78 -2.64
N ASP A 29 3.13 -10.68 -1.69
CA ASP A 29 2.45 -10.71 -0.39
C ASP A 29 2.67 -9.42 0.40
N ARG A 30 3.90 -8.86 0.35
CA ARG A 30 4.19 -7.55 0.93
C ARG A 30 3.41 -6.43 0.26
N ALA A 31 3.29 -6.46 -1.07
CA ALA A 31 2.49 -5.48 -1.79
C ALA A 31 1.01 -5.56 -1.39
N ASP A 32 0.44 -6.77 -1.32
CA ASP A 32 -0.93 -7.00 -0.88
C ASP A 32 -1.15 -6.54 0.57
N GLN A 33 -0.22 -6.87 1.48
CA GLN A 33 -0.27 -6.43 2.88
C GLN A 33 -0.23 -4.91 3.00
N ASN A 34 0.67 -4.23 2.26
CA ASN A 34 0.80 -2.77 2.27
C ASN A 34 -0.46 -2.09 1.72
N ILE A 35 -1.01 -2.61 0.62
CA ILE A 35 -2.27 -2.11 0.06
C ILE A 35 -3.41 -2.33 1.07
N GLY A 36 -3.49 -3.53 1.65
CA GLY A 36 -4.52 -3.94 2.60
C GLY A 36 -4.57 -3.08 3.85
N ALA A 37 -3.42 -2.61 4.35
CA ALA A 37 -3.32 -1.82 5.58
C ALA A 37 -4.17 -0.51 5.56
N TYR A 38 -4.27 0.15 4.41
CA TYR A 38 -5.04 1.40 4.25
C TYR A 38 -5.94 1.40 3.01
N ARG A 39 -6.48 0.23 2.66
CA ARG A 39 -7.36 0.00 1.51
C ARG A 39 -8.59 0.91 1.49
N ILE A 40 -8.98 1.37 0.30
CA ILE A 40 -10.28 2.03 0.08
C ILE A 40 -11.39 0.99 0.21
N GLN A 41 -12.08 0.97 1.35
CA GLN A 41 -13.17 0.03 1.66
C GLN A 41 -14.56 0.62 1.38
N ILE A 42 -14.81 1.05 0.14
CA ILE A 42 -16.13 1.55 -0.25
C ILE A 42 -16.94 0.40 -0.85
N ARG A 43 -18.10 0.10 -0.25
CA ARG A 43 -19.04 -0.87 -0.82
C ARG A 43 -19.66 -0.27 -2.08
N MET A 44 -19.34 -0.87 -3.23
CA MET A 44 -19.79 -0.37 -4.53
C MET A 44 -20.65 -1.42 -5.24
N LYS A 45 -21.73 -0.96 -5.90
CA LYS A 45 -22.69 -1.86 -6.59
C LYS A 45 -22.19 -2.41 -7.93
N LYS A 46 -21.22 -1.74 -8.57
CA LYS A 46 -20.68 -2.16 -9.87
C LYS A 46 -19.39 -2.96 -9.65
N TRP A 47 -19.27 -4.12 -10.30
CA TRP A 47 -18.16 -5.07 -10.14
C TRP A 47 -16.77 -4.49 -10.47
N TRP A 48 -16.68 -3.53 -11.39
CA TRP A 48 -15.40 -2.92 -11.80
C TRP A 48 -14.89 -1.88 -10.82
N ARG A 49 -15.76 -1.35 -9.94
CA ARG A 49 -15.39 -0.27 -9.03
C ARG A 49 -14.36 -0.67 -7.97
N PRO A 50 -14.43 -1.87 -7.36
CA PRO A 50 -13.34 -2.40 -6.54
C PRO A 50 -12.00 -2.48 -7.29
N LEU A 51 -12.00 -2.85 -8.58
CA LEU A 51 -10.78 -2.88 -9.39
C LEU A 51 -10.17 -1.48 -9.53
N PHE A 52 -11.02 -0.48 -9.82
CA PHE A 52 -10.57 0.91 -9.88
C PHE A 52 -9.98 1.40 -8.55
N ALA A 53 -10.66 1.11 -7.43
CA ALA A 53 -10.16 1.46 -6.11
C ALA A 53 -8.80 0.81 -5.80
N PHE A 54 -8.64 -0.47 -6.17
CA PHE A 54 -7.37 -1.18 -6.06
C PHE A 54 -6.25 -0.52 -6.88
N TYR A 55 -6.52 -0.11 -8.12
CA TYR A 55 -5.51 0.59 -8.94
C TYR A 55 -5.08 1.92 -8.32
N VAL A 56 -6.02 2.67 -7.72
CA VAL A 56 -5.69 3.90 -6.99
C VAL A 56 -4.80 3.58 -5.79
N ASP A 57 -5.17 2.59 -4.96
CA ASP A 57 -4.37 2.20 -3.81
C ASP A 57 -2.96 1.72 -4.20
N ALA A 58 -2.84 0.89 -5.24
CA ALA A 58 -1.57 0.41 -5.78
C ALA A 58 -0.71 1.57 -6.32
N SER A 59 -1.32 2.54 -7.00
CA SER A 59 -0.61 3.73 -7.49
C SER A 59 -0.03 4.57 -6.35
N VAL A 60 -0.77 4.70 -5.24
CA VAL A 60 -0.32 5.42 -4.05
C VAL A 60 0.81 4.67 -3.33
N GLN A 61 0.76 3.33 -3.25
CA GLN A 61 1.89 2.56 -2.72
C GLN A 61 3.15 2.74 -3.55
N ASN A 62 3.02 2.64 -4.87
CA ASN A 62 4.17 2.80 -5.77
C ASN A 62 4.75 4.22 -5.66
N ALA A 63 3.89 5.25 -5.57
CA ALA A 63 4.33 6.62 -5.35
C ALA A 63 5.05 6.79 -4.01
N LEU A 64 4.60 6.12 -2.94
CA LEU A 64 5.29 6.13 -1.64
C LEU A 64 6.67 5.44 -1.71
N LEU A 65 6.78 4.31 -2.41
CA LEU A 65 8.06 3.64 -2.62
C LEU A 65 9.04 4.52 -3.37
N LEU A 66 8.58 5.21 -4.42
CA LEU A 66 9.39 6.19 -5.15
C LEU A 66 9.77 7.37 -4.25
N TYR A 67 8.82 7.91 -3.48
CA TYR A 67 9.09 9.00 -2.54
C TYR A 67 10.21 8.64 -1.57
N ARG A 68 10.19 7.43 -1.00
CA ARG A 68 11.22 6.91 -0.08
C ARG A 68 12.62 6.84 -0.70
N GLN A 69 12.74 6.79 -2.02
CA GLN A 69 14.02 6.80 -2.74
C GLN A 69 14.56 8.22 -2.96
N THR A 70 13.76 9.26 -2.73
CA THR A 70 14.17 10.66 -2.94
C THR A 70 14.92 11.24 -1.73
N SER A 71 15.70 12.30 -1.95
CA SER A 71 16.32 13.07 -0.87
C SER A 71 15.29 13.73 0.06
N ALA A 72 14.10 14.05 -0.44
CA ALA A 72 13.02 14.64 0.34
C ALA A 72 12.56 13.71 1.48
N ALA A 73 12.52 12.41 1.25
CA ALA A 73 12.17 11.43 2.29
C ALA A 73 13.24 11.31 3.39
N ARG A 74 14.49 11.72 3.13
CA ARG A 74 15.53 11.79 4.18
C ARG A 74 15.28 12.94 5.13
N SER A 75 14.81 14.07 4.61
CA SER A 75 14.50 15.26 5.41
C SER A 75 13.14 15.18 6.10
N GLN A 76 12.16 14.53 5.46
CA GLN A 76 10.79 14.41 5.95
C GLN A 76 10.29 12.96 5.72
N PRO A 77 10.69 12.00 6.56
CA PRO A 77 10.21 10.64 6.40
C PRO A 77 8.69 10.60 6.65
N MET A 78 7.95 10.04 5.70
CA MET A 78 6.49 9.87 5.82
C MET A 78 6.14 8.39 5.94
N ASP A 79 5.25 8.08 6.90
CA ASP A 79 4.55 6.82 6.92
C ASP A 79 3.46 6.79 5.83
N GLN A 80 2.90 5.61 5.59
CA GLN A 80 1.91 5.41 4.53
C GLN A 80 0.64 6.23 4.75
N LEU A 81 0.21 6.38 6.00
CA LEU A 81 -0.98 7.14 6.36
C LEU A 81 -0.78 8.64 6.14
N ALA A 82 0.34 9.21 6.59
CA ALA A 82 0.69 10.61 6.40
C ALA A 82 0.82 10.94 4.91
N PHE A 83 1.47 10.06 4.13
CA PHE A 83 1.58 10.25 2.69
C PHE A 83 0.19 10.26 2.01
N LYS A 84 -0.67 9.30 2.34
CA LYS A 84 -2.07 9.27 1.87
C LYS A 84 -2.83 10.54 2.26
N ARG A 85 -2.71 10.99 3.51
CA ARG A 85 -3.34 12.22 3.99
C ARG A 85 -2.84 13.45 3.23
N ALA A 86 -1.53 13.57 3.00
CA ALA A 86 -0.96 14.68 2.25
C ALA A 86 -1.53 14.76 0.83
N ILE A 87 -1.62 13.62 0.12
CA ILE A 87 -2.26 13.53 -1.18
C ILE A 87 -3.71 14.03 -1.09
N VAL A 88 -4.52 13.47 -0.18
CA VAL A 88 -5.94 13.85 -0.02
C VAL A 88 -6.09 15.33 0.27
N HIS A 89 -5.26 15.90 1.16
CA HIS A 89 -5.27 17.33 1.47
C HIS A 89 -4.96 18.19 0.25
N VAL A 90 -3.93 17.84 -0.55
CA VAL A 90 -3.57 18.57 -1.77
C VAL A 90 -4.73 18.56 -2.77
N PHE A 91 -5.33 17.38 -3.01
CA PHE A 91 -6.49 17.27 -3.91
C PHE A 91 -7.71 18.04 -3.37
N LEU A 92 -7.99 17.95 -2.07
CA LEU A 92 -9.10 18.67 -1.46
C LEU A 92 -8.94 20.18 -1.59
N LEU A 93 -7.74 20.71 -1.33
CA LEU A 93 -7.47 22.14 -1.46
C LEU A 93 -7.50 22.60 -2.92
N ARG A 94 -6.98 21.79 -3.84
CA ARG A 94 -6.91 22.12 -5.26
C ARG A 94 -8.27 22.09 -5.96
N TYR A 95 -9.14 21.17 -5.56
CA TYR A 95 -10.44 20.94 -6.21
C TYR A 95 -11.63 21.25 -5.30
N LYS A 96 -11.42 22.08 -4.26
CA LYS A 96 -12.51 22.57 -3.42
C LYS A 96 -13.45 23.39 -4.31
N GLN A 97 -14.57 22.81 -4.73
CA GLN A 97 -15.69 23.59 -5.25
C GLN A 97 -16.37 24.26 -4.06
N ASP A 98 -16.53 25.58 -4.12
CA ASP A 98 -17.56 26.24 -3.33
C ASP A 98 -18.89 25.63 -3.77
N ARG A 99 -19.57 24.95 -2.85
CA ARG A 99 -20.88 24.39 -3.15
C ARG A 99 -21.77 25.55 -3.57
N ALA A 100 -22.28 25.53 -4.80
CA ALA A 100 -23.44 26.35 -5.12
C ALA A 100 -24.52 26.01 -4.09
N VAL A 101 -25.05 27.03 -3.41
CA VAL A 101 -26.15 26.89 -2.44
C VAL A 101 -27.22 26.04 -3.12
N GLY A 102 -27.51 24.86 -2.54
CA GLY A 102 -28.44 23.91 -3.13
C GLY A 102 -29.82 24.54 -3.33
N ARG A 103 -30.56 24.05 -4.34
CA ARG A 103 -31.95 24.43 -4.61
C ARG A 103 -32.79 24.29 -3.33
N PRO A 104 -33.65 25.27 -2.98
CA PRO A 104 -34.54 25.16 -1.83
C PRO A 104 -35.38 23.90 -1.93
N LEU A 105 -35.54 23.18 -0.82
CA LEU A 105 -36.53 22.11 -0.71
C LEU A 105 -37.90 22.76 -0.84
N THR A 106 -38.57 22.51 -1.97
CA THR A 106 -40.00 22.78 -2.17
C THR A 106 -40.83 21.82 -1.35
#